data_AF-A0A6J8D7A8-F1
#
_entry.id   AF-A0A6J8D7A8-F1
#
_cell.length_a   1.000
_cell.length_b   1.000
_cell.length_c   1.000
_cell.angle_alpha   90.00
_cell.angle_beta   90.00
_cell.angle_gamma   90.00
#
_symmetry.space_group_name_H-M   'P 1'
#
loop_
_entity.id
_entity.type
_entity.pdbx_description
1 polymer ?
#
loop_
_entity_poly.entity_id
_entity_poly.type
_entity_poly.pdbx_seq_one_letter_code
_entity_poly.pdbx_strand_id
1 'polypeptide(L)'
;MKKEHTKIFTRRKPINFIVNLKEFHGVKETTEHTVATGVDSYVRQTVDILQHKIKNTLEQAGIGADTVPGLQQQFDDFELPFDGLQTKYARQKYIKQNYFYVAPEEVVLGEQLKNVLRIEKRVLDVKEDKFWYYPYVKVLRNCCKIRTYTD
;
A
#
# COMPACT_ATOMS: atom_id res chain seq x y z
N MET A 1 14.37 23.76 -15.32
CA MET A 1 13.22 22.87 -15.61
C MET A 1 13.65 21.44 -15.30
N LYS A 2 13.25 20.89 -14.14
CA LYS A 2 13.51 19.49 -13.80
C LYS A 2 12.53 18.65 -14.61
N LYS A 3 13.04 17.80 -15.50
CA LYS A 3 12.20 16.81 -16.18
C LYS A 3 11.63 15.90 -15.10
N GLU A 4 10.31 15.91 -14.91
CA GLU A 4 9.63 14.84 -14.18
C GLU A 4 9.94 13.56 -14.93
N HIS A 5 10.87 12.77 -14.39
CA HIS A 5 11.08 11.41 -14.86
C HIS A 5 9.72 10.72 -14.72
N THR A 6 9.15 10.36 -15.86
CA THR A 6 7.92 9.58 -15.98
C THR A 6 8.06 8.41 -15.02
N LYS A 7 7.36 8.41 -13.89
CA LYS A 7 7.36 7.27 -12.97
C LYS A 7 6.74 6.11 -13.74
N ILE A 8 7.60 5.27 -14.32
CA ILE A 8 7.20 4.08 -15.10
C ILE A 8 6.33 3.16 -14.24
N PHE A 9 6.49 3.24 -12.91
CA PHE A 9 5.81 2.40 -11.96
C PHE A 9 4.89 3.19 -11.00
N THR A 10 3.59 3.21 -11.29
CA THR A 10 2.60 3.68 -10.31
C THR A 10 2.34 2.63 -9.23
N ARG A 11 2.63 2.99 -7.96
CA ARG A 11 2.34 2.23 -6.73
C ARG A 11 0.87 1.76 -6.56
N ARG A 12 -0.03 2.29 -7.40
CA ARG A 12 -1.44 1.89 -7.49
C ARG A 12 -1.65 0.44 -7.95
N LYS A 13 -0.86 -0.04 -8.92
CA LYS A 13 -1.01 -1.42 -9.44
C LYS A 13 -0.69 -2.50 -8.38
N PRO A 14 0.44 -2.42 -7.66
CA PRO A 14 0.75 -3.32 -6.54
C PRO A 14 -0.32 -3.31 -5.45
N ILE A 15 -0.84 -2.13 -5.09
CA ILE A 15 -1.88 -2.02 -4.06
C ILE A 15 -3.18 -2.68 -4.52
N ASN A 16 -3.61 -2.42 -5.76
CA ASN A 16 -4.78 -3.09 -6.32
C ASN A 16 -4.62 -4.61 -6.33
N PHE A 17 -3.42 -5.12 -6.61
CA PHE A 17 -3.15 -6.55 -6.56
C PHE A 17 -3.35 -7.13 -5.15
N ILE A 18 -2.82 -6.48 -4.11
CA ILE A 18 -3.01 -6.92 -2.71
C ILE A 18 -4.47 -6.83 -2.28
N VAL A 19 -5.17 -5.74 -2.65
CA VAL A 19 -6.61 -5.58 -2.37
C VAL A 19 -7.40 -6.71 -3.02
N ASN A 20 -7.11 -7.03 -4.29
CA ASN A 20 -7.78 -8.12 -5.00
C ASN A 20 -7.50 -9.50 -4.36
N LEU A 21 -6.26 -9.77 -3.94
CA LEU A 21 -5.92 -11.00 -3.21
C LEU A 21 -6.74 -11.15 -1.93
N LYS A 22 -6.94 -10.04 -1.22
CA LYS A 22 -7.70 -10.06 0.02
C LYS A 22 -9.20 -10.22 -0.22
N GLU A 23 -9.77 -9.42 -1.13
CA GLU A 23 -11.22 -9.35 -1.35
C GLU A 23 -11.77 -10.55 -2.11
N PHE A 24 -11.08 -11.00 -3.17
CA PHE A 24 -11.57 -12.09 -4.01
C PHE A 24 -11.10 -13.48 -3.55
N HIS A 25 -9.92 -13.56 -2.92
CA HIS A 25 -9.31 -14.84 -2.58
C HIS A 25 -9.23 -15.09 -1.07
N GLY A 26 -9.68 -14.15 -0.23
CA GLY A 26 -9.71 -14.32 1.23
C GLY A 26 -8.33 -14.59 1.84
N VAL A 27 -7.27 -14.11 1.18
CA VAL A 27 -5.89 -14.42 1.56
C VAL A 27 -5.57 -13.81 2.93
N LYS A 28 -4.88 -14.58 3.78
CA LYS A 28 -4.44 -14.11 5.10
C LYS A 28 -3.39 -13.00 4.96
N GLU A 29 -3.39 -12.09 5.93
CA GLU A 29 -2.45 -10.96 5.98
C GLU A 29 -0.98 -11.39 5.95
N THR A 30 -0.66 -12.54 6.58
CA THR A 30 0.69 -13.12 6.54
C THR A 30 1.12 -13.45 5.12
N THR A 31 0.21 -13.99 4.31
CA THR A 31 0.47 -14.38 2.93
C THR A 31 0.60 -13.15 2.04
N GLU A 32 -0.22 -12.11 2.24
CA GLU A 32 -0.04 -10.82 1.53
C GLU A 32 1.36 -10.25 1.74
N HIS A 33 1.85 -10.28 2.99
CA HIS A 33 3.18 -9.79 3.33
C HIS A 33 4.27 -10.63 2.67
N THR A 34 4.15 -11.97 2.72
CA THR A 34 5.09 -12.87 2.04
C THR A 34 5.13 -12.61 0.53
N VAL A 35 3.98 -12.37 -0.09
CA VAL A 35 3.91 -12.08 -1.53
C VAL A 35 4.58 -10.73 -1.84
N ALA A 36 4.28 -9.67 -1.09
CA ALA A 36 4.89 -8.36 -1.30
C ALA A 36 6.43 -8.42 -1.16
N THR A 37 6.92 -9.01 -0.07
CA THR A 37 8.36 -9.17 0.18
C THR A 37 9.02 -10.10 -0.83
N GLY A 38 8.34 -11.17 -1.24
CA GLY A 38 8.83 -12.12 -2.23
C GLY A 38 8.98 -11.48 -3.62
N VAL A 39 8.01 -10.68 -4.04
CA VAL A 39 8.08 -9.95 -5.32
C VAL A 39 9.20 -8.92 -5.30
N ASP A 40 9.33 -8.13 -4.24
CA ASP A 40 10.42 -7.16 -4.09
C ASP A 40 11.79 -7.85 -4.13
N SER A 41 11.95 -8.98 -3.42
CA SER A 41 13.18 -9.77 -3.43
C SER A 41 13.50 -10.33 -4.82
N TYR A 42 12.50 -10.84 -5.53
CA TYR A 42 12.67 -11.40 -6.87
C TYR A 42 13.10 -10.33 -7.88
N VAL A 43 12.45 -9.16 -7.83
CA VAL A 43 12.80 -8.04 -8.69
C VAL A 43 14.21 -7.55 -8.39
N ARG A 44 14.59 -7.40 -7.11
CA ARG A 44 15.95 -7.02 -6.72
C ARG A 44 17.00 -7.99 -7.28
N GLN A 45 16.80 -9.29 -7.08
CA GLN A 45 17.70 -10.31 -7.64
C GLN A 45 17.81 -10.23 -9.16
N THR A 46 16.70 -9.95 -9.85
CA THR A 46 16.69 -9.82 -11.30
C THR A 46 17.49 -8.60 -11.76
N VAL A 47 17.34 -7.47 -11.05
CA VAL A 47 18.11 -6.25 -11.30
C VAL A 47 19.59 -6.47 -11.03
N ASP A 48 19.95 -7.18 -9.95
CA ASP A 48 21.34 -7.52 -9.63
C ASP A 48 21.97 -8.39 -10.73
N ILE A 49 21.24 -9.40 -11.23
CA ILE A 49 21.69 -10.24 -12.35
C ILE A 49 21.87 -9.41 -13.63
N LEU A 50 20.95 -8.50 -13.93
CA LEU A 50 21.05 -7.58 -15.06
C LEU A 50 22.27 -6.69 -14.95
N GLN A 51 22.50 -6.11 -13.77
CA GLN A 51 23.65 -5.26 -13.49
C GLN A 51 24.96 -6.03 -13.70
N HIS A 52 25.06 -7.26 -13.19
CA HIS A 52 26.23 -8.11 -13.40
C HIS A 52 26.46 -8.45 -14.88
N LYS A 53 25.40 -8.82 -15.62
CA LYS A 53 25.52 -9.13 -17.05
C LYS A 53 25.99 -7.91 -17.83
N ILE A 54 25.44 -6.73 -17.57
CA ILE A 54 25.81 -5.50 -18.25
C ILE A 54 27.26 -5.11 -17.94
N LYS A 55 27.69 -5.21 -16.67
CA LYS A 55 29.08 -4.97 -16.28
C LYS A 55 30.04 -5.91 -17.02
N ASN A 56 29.75 -7.21 -17.04
CA ASN A 56 30.57 -8.20 -17.72
C ASN A 56 30.65 -7.94 -19.24
N THR A 57 29.53 -7.55 -19.87
CA THR A 57 29.52 -7.23 -21.32
C THR A 57 30.33 -5.97 -21.63
N LEU A 58 30.26 -4.95 -20.77
CA LEU A 58 31.05 -3.72 -20.93
C LEU A 58 32.55 -4.00 -20.76
N GLU A 59 32.92 -4.78 -19.75
CA GLU A 59 34.31 -5.20 -19.53
C GLU A 59 34.87 -5.99 -20.71
N GLN A 60 34.09 -6.91 -21.29
CA GLN A 60 34.46 -7.65 -22.50
C GLN A 60 34.66 -6.74 -23.72
N ALA A 61 33.94 -5.62 -23.79
CA ALA A 61 34.11 -4.60 -24.83
C ALA A 61 35.28 -3.64 -24.55
N GLY A 62 36.01 -3.82 -23.45
CA GLY A 62 37.10 -2.93 -23.02
C GLY A 62 36.62 -1.60 -22.44
N ILE A 63 35.33 -1.49 -22.10
CA ILE A 63 34.75 -0.30 -21.48
C ILE A 63 34.59 -0.57 -19.98
N GLY A 64 35.27 0.20 -19.14
CA GLY A 64 35.05 0.12 -17.70
C GLY A 64 33.60 0.51 -17.35
N ALA A 65 32.97 -0.18 -16.41
CA ALA A 65 31.63 0.19 -15.95
C ALA A 65 31.61 1.63 -15.39
N ASP A 66 32.71 2.08 -14.81
CA ASP A 66 32.88 3.44 -14.25
C ASP A 66 32.99 4.53 -15.33
N THR A 67 33.28 4.14 -16.57
CA THR A 67 33.35 5.07 -17.71
C THR A 67 31.98 5.41 -18.29
N VAL A 68 30.92 4.71 -17.90
CA VAL A 68 29.55 4.99 -18.34
C VAL A 68 28.84 5.85 -17.28
N PRO A 69 28.76 7.19 -17.49
CA PRO A 69 28.20 8.08 -16.48
C PRO A 69 26.74 7.74 -16.19
N GLY A 70 26.42 7.59 -14.90
CA GLY A 70 25.05 7.35 -14.42
C GLY A 70 24.57 5.90 -14.52
N LEU A 71 25.34 4.96 -15.09
CA LEU A 71 24.90 3.57 -15.21
C LEU A 71 24.60 2.93 -13.85
N GLN A 72 25.50 3.09 -12.88
CA GLN A 72 25.31 2.58 -11.52
C GLN A 72 24.08 3.23 -10.87
N GLN A 73 23.96 4.54 -11.02
CA GLN A 73 22.88 5.32 -10.42
C GLN A 73 21.49 4.92 -10.95
N GLN A 74 21.39 4.53 -12.24
CA GLN A 74 20.15 4.02 -12.82
C GLN A 74 19.71 2.67 -12.22
N PHE A 75 20.65 1.83 -11.77
CA PHE A 75 20.31 0.58 -11.07
C PHE A 75 19.94 0.85 -9.61
N ASP A 76 20.64 1.79 -8.95
CA ASP A 76 20.35 2.17 -7.57
C ASP A 76 18.99 2.89 -7.44
N ASP A 77 18.60 3.67 -8.45
CA ASP A 77 17.32 4.38 -8.53
C ASP A 77 16.14 3.46 -8.92
N PHE A 78 16.34 2.15 -9.00
CA PHE A 78 15.29 1.22 -9.40
C PHE A 78 14.19 1.11 -8.32
N GLU A 79 12.97 1.54 -8.65
CA GLU A 79 11.83 1.46 -7.74
C GLU A 79 11.31 0.02 -7.63
N LEU A 80 11.28 -0.52 -6.40
CA LEU A 80 10.67 -1.83 -6.14
C LEU A 80 9.13 -1.73 -6.13
N PRO A 81 8.41 -2.76 -6.60
CA PRO A 81 6.95 -2.70 -6.73
C PRO A 81 6.21 -2.40 -5.43
N PHE A 82 6.63 -3.00 -4.32
CA PHE A 82 6.02 -2.83 -3.01
C PHE A 82 6.85 -1.92 -2.09
N ASP A 83 7.75 -1.11 -2.65
CA ASP A 83 8.57 -0.20 -1.85
C ASP A 83 7.72 0.74 -0.98
N GLY A 84 8.00 0.74 0.33
CA GLY A 84 7.22 1.45 1.34
C GLY A 84 5.77 0.95 1.52
N LEU A 85 5.40 -0.23 1.03
CA LEU A 85 4.07 -0.85 1.13
C LEU A 85 4.08 -2.25 1.79
N GLN A 86 5.17 -2.60 2.44
CA GLN A 86 5.38 -3.93 3.02
C GLN A 86 4.52 -4.17 4.25
N THR A 87 4.19 -3.11 5.01
CA THR A 87 3.37 -3.21 6.22
C THR A 87 1.90 -2.88 5.92
N LYS A 88 0.99 -3.51 6.66
CA LYS A 88 -0.44 -3.19 6.62
C LYS A 88 -0.71 -1.71 6.82
N TYR A 89 -0.02 -1.11 7.79
CA TYR A 89 -0.14 0.32 8.09
C TYR A 89 0.23 1.17 6.87
N ALA A 90 1.35 0.87 6.21
CA ALA A 90 1.77 1.62 5.04
C ALA A 90 0.82 1.44 3.84
N ARG A 91 0.32 0.22 3.61
CA ARG A 91 -0.73 -0.03 2.60
C ARG A 91 -2.01 0.73 2.89
N GLN A 92 -2.50 0.68 4.14
CA GLN A 92 -3.69 1.40 4.55
C GLN A 92 -3.51 2.92 4.45
N LYS A 93 -2.36 3.44 4.86
CA LYS A 93 -2.01 4.87 4.70
C LYS A 93 -2.03 5.26 3.23
N TYR A 94 -1.41 4.45 2.37
CA TYR A 94 -1.41 4.69 0.93
C TYR A 94 -2.83 4.66 0.35
N ILE A 95 -3.66 3.69 0.74
CA ILE A 95 -5.07 3.62 0.31
C ILE A 95 -5.83 4.87 0.76
N LYS A 96 -5.70 5.28 2.02
CA LYS A 96 -6.35 6.49 2.55
C LYS A 96 -5.94 7.78 1.82
N GLN A 97 -4.70 7.86 1.36
CA GLN A 97 -4.13 9.05 0.72
C GLN A 97 -4.37 9.09 -0.80
N ASN A 98 -4.35 7.94 -1.48
CA ASN A 98 -4.33 7.86 -2.95
C ASN A 98 -5.63 7.33 -3.54
N TYR A 99 -6.51 6.76 -2.72
CA TYR A 99 -7.83 6.32 -3.14
C TYR A 99 -8.87 7.20 -2.47
N PHE A 100 -10.07 7.22 -3.05
CA PHE A 100 -11.24 7.91 -2.51
C PHE A 100 -11.81 7.19 -1.28
N TYR A 101 -10.95 6.93 -0.30
CA TYR A 101 -11.30 6.22 0.91
C TYR A 101 -12.29 7.04 1.75
N VAL A 102 -13.40 6.42 2.10
CA VAL A 102 -14.39 6.98 3.02
C VAL A 102 -14.34 6.14 4.29
N ALA A 103 -13.95 6.78 5.39
CA ALA A 103 -13.93 6.13 6.69
C ALA A 103 -15.36 5.76 7.12
N PRO A 104 -15.55 4.63 7.80
CA PRO A 104 -16.82 4.31 8.43
C PRO A 104 -17.13 5.33 9.53
N GLU A 105 -18.40 5.63 9.69
CA GLU A 105 -18.91 6.52 10.73
C GLU A 105 -19.51 5.68 11.86
N GLU A 106 -19.30 6.17 13.08
CA GLU A 106 -19.83 5.57 14.30
C GLU A 106 -21.08 6.34 14.72
N VAL A 107 -22.16 5.60 14.99
CA VAL A 107 -23.41 6.14 15.54
C VAL A 107 -23.70 5.41 16.84
N VAL A 108 -23.86 6.17 17.92
CA VAL A 108 -24.34 5.63 19.20
C VAL A 108 -25.86 5.46 19.08
N LEU A 109 -26.32 4.21 19.11
CA LEU A 109 -27.74 3.88 19.01
C LEU A 109 -28.47 4.08 20.34
N GLY A 110 -27.74 4.00 21.45
CA GLY A 110 -28.26 4.19 22.79
C GLY A 110 -27.27 3.75 23.85
N GLU A 111 -27.67 3.95 25.09
CA GLU A 111 -26.88 3.61 26.26
C GLU A 111 -27.61 2.54 27.08
N GLN A 112 -26.91 1.48 27.45
CA GLN A 112 -27.40 0.45 28.34
C GLN A 112 -26.68 0.55 29.68
N LEU A 113 -27.44 0.72 30.76
CA LEU A 113 -26.90 0.63 32.11
C LEU A 113 -26.70 -0.84 32.47
N LYS A 114 -25.46 -1.22 32.78
CA LYS A 114 -25.14 -2.56 33.28
C LYS A 114 -24.47 -2.48 34.63
N ASN A 115 -24.98 -3.26 35.57
CA ASN A 115 -24.30 -3.45 36.85
C ASN A 115 -23.10 -4.37 36.63
N VAL A 116 -21.89 -3.82 36.75
CA VAL A 116 -20.64 -4.56 36.65
C VAL A 116 -20.04 -4.70 38.04
N LEU A 117 -19.59 -5.90 38.40
CA LEU A 117 -18.86 -6.12 39.64
C LEU A 117 -17.42 -5.66 39.43
N ARG A 118 -16.97 -4.64 40.18
CA ARG A 118 -15.56 -4.26 40.23
C ARG A 118 -15.02 -4.49 41.63
N ILE A 119 -14.04 -5.40 41.72
CA ILE A 119 -13.29 -5.78 42.92
C ILE A 119 -14.22 -6.37 44.01
N GLU A 120 -15.06 -5.55 44.66
CA GLU A 120 -16.01 -5.97 45.70
C GLU A 120 -17.33 -5.18 45.71
N LYS A 121 -17.54 -4.24 44.79
CA LYS A 121 -18.77 -3.42 44.73
C LYS A 121 -19.44 -3.52 43.35
N ARG A 122 -20.77 -3.51 43.34
CA ARG A 122 -21.55 -3.36 42.10
C ARG A 122 -21.54 -1.88 41.71
N VAL A 123 -20.99 -1.58 40.54
CA VAL A 123 -20.97 -0.24 39.96
C VAL A 123 -21.88 -0.25 38.73
N LEU A 124 -22.70 0.78 38.59
CA LEU A 124 -23.49 1.01 37.38
C LEU A 124 -22.53 1.52 36.30
N ASP A 125 -22.32 0.74 35.25
CA ASP A 125 -21.48 1.09 34.10
C ASP A 125 -22.39 1.42 32.90
N VAL A 126 -22.05 2.48 32.16
CA VAL A 126 -22.79 2.89 30.97
C VAL A 126 -22.13 2.24 29.77
N LYS A 127 -22.83 1.28 29.15
CA LYS A 127 -22.37 0.66 27.91
C LYS A 127 -23.08 1.30 26.72
N GLU A 128 -22.33 2.05 25.92
CA GLU A 128 -22.80 2.56 24.64
C GLU A 128 -22.96 1.43 23.62
N ASP A 129 -24.15 1.31 23.03
CA ASP A 129 -24.37 0.48 21.84
C ASP A 129 -23.97 1.29 20.61
N LYS A 130 -22.89 0.85 19.97
CA LYS A 130 -22.26 1.53 18.83
C LYS A 130 -22.57 0.77 17.55
N PHE A 131 -23.02 1.49 16.53
CA PHE A 131 -23.21 0.97 15.18
C PHE A 131 -22.23 1.65 14.22
N TRP A 132 -21.54 0.84 13.42
CA TRP A 132 -20.61 1.31 12.40
C TRP A 132 -21.26 1.17 11.04
N TYR A 133 -21.29 2.25 10.28
CA TYR A 133 -21.84 2.24 8.93
C TYR A 133 -20.94 2.97 7.95
N TYR A 134 -21.00 2.56 6.68
CA TYR A 134 -20.33 3.28 5.60
C TYR A 134 -21.29 4.32 5.02
N PRO A 135 -20.94 5.62 5.05
CA PRO A 135 -21.83 6.66 4.53
C PRO A 135 -21.84 6.63 2.99
N TYR A 136 -22.73 5.82 2.42
CA TYR A 136 -22.83 5.58 0.98
C TYR A 136 -22.97 6.86 0.16
N VAL A 137 -23.65 7.88 0.68
CA VAL A 137 -23.77 9.18 0.00
C VAL A 137 -22.40 9.85 -0.17
N LYS A 138 -21.51 9.77 0.83
CA LYS A 138 -20.14 10.28 0.73
C LYS A 138 -19.30 9.46 -0.25
N VAL A 139 -19.48 8.13 -0.25
CA VAL A 139 -18.85 7.22 -1.21
C VAL A 139 -19.23 7.59 -2.64
N LEU A 140 -20.53 7.72 -2.94
CA LEU A 140 -21.04 8.05 -4.25
C LEU A 140 -20.56 9.42 -4.74
N ARG A 141 -20.56 10.45 -3.88
CA ARG A 141 -20.02 11.78 -4.23
C ARG A 141 -18.55 11.72 -4.62
N ASN A 142 -17.75 10.94 -3.90
CA ASN A 142 -16.34 10.79 -4.24
C ASN A 142 -16.14 10.00 -5.54
N CYS A 143 -16.97 8.99 -5.81
CA CYS A 143 -16.96 8.27 -7.09
C CYS A 143 -17.37 9.17 -8.27
N CYS A 144 -18.36 10.06 -8.09
CA CYS A 144 -18.82 10.97 -9.15
C CYS A 144 -17.77 12.03 -9.53
N LYS A 145 -16.91 12.47 -8.59
CA LYS A 145 -15.79 13.37 -8.90
C LYS A 145 -14.78 12.77 -9.88
N ILE A 146 -14.72 11.44 -10.00
CA ILE A 146 -13.79 10.75 -10.91
C ILE A 146 -14.19 11.01 -12.37
N ARG A 147 -15.48 11.17 -12.67
CA ARG A 147 -15.98 11.38 -14.04
C ARG A 147 -15.67 12.78 -14.59
N THR A 148 -15.51 13.79 -13.73
CA THR A 148 -15.31 15.18 -14.16
C THR A 148 -13.84 15.57 -14.32
N TYR A 149 -12.88 14.67 -14.08
CA TYR A 149 -11.44 14.89 -14.27
C TYR A 149 -10.86 14.06 -15.43
N THR A 150 -11.72 13.34 -16.17
CA THR A 150 -11.37 12.58 -17.38
C THR A 150 -11.85 13.23 -18.67
N ASP A 151 -12.36 14.47 -18.59
CA ASP A 151 -12.62 15.34 -19.74
C ASP A 151 -11.56 16.45 -19.82
#